data_AF-A0A1H8CLR3-F1
#
_entry.id   AF-A0A1H8CLR3-F1
#
_cell.length_a   1.000
_cell.length_b   1.000
_cell.length_c   1.000
_cell.angle_alpha   90.00
_cell.angle_beta   90.00
_cell.angle_gamma   90.00
#
_symmetry.space_group_name_H-M   'P 1'
#
loop_
_entity.id
_entity.type
_entity.pdbx_description
1 polymer ?
#
loop_
_entity_poly.entity_id
_entity_poly.type
_entity_poly.pdbx_seq_one_letter_code
_entity_poly.pdbx_strand_id
1 'polypeptide(L)' 'MDFIRKIINSNEIDKIIKLPQNLKNQRVEVLILPINDDEKKKENFNPEDFTNILDIKDVETELKIMRDEWERI' A
#
# COMPACT_ATOMS: atom_id res chain seq x y z
N MET A 1 -1.63 -17.55 -13.75
CA MET A 1 -1.00 -16.22 -13.62
C MET A 1 -0.02 -16.13 -14.76
N ASP A 2 -0.35 -15.33 -15.76
CA ASP A 2 0.48 -15.17 -16.95
C ASP A 2 1.43 -14.00 -16.72
N PHE A 3 2.72 -14.23 -16.92
CA PHE A 3 3.75 -13.22 -16.78
C PHE A 3 4.74 -13.30 -17.95
N ILE A 4 5.39 -12.19 -18.24
CA ILE A 4 6.39 -12.12 -19.31
C ILE A 4 7.77 -11.99 -18.66
N ARG A 5 8.69 -12.87 -19.06
CA ARG A 5 10.10 -12.83 -18.70
C ARG A 5 10.94 -12.63 -19.96
N LYS A 6 11.81 -11.62 -19.98
CA LYS A 6 12.69 -11.36 -21.11
C LYS A 6 14.04 -10.82 -20.66
N ILE A 7 15.11 -11.30 -21.30
CA ILE A 7 16.46 -10.73 -21.14
C ILE A 7 16.69 -9.74 -22.27
N ILE A 8 17.02 -8.49 -21.94
CA ILE A 8 17.22 -7.40 -22.90
C ILE A 8 18.40 -6.51 -22.49
N ASN A 9 18.83 -5.65 -23.40
CA ASN A 9 19.76 -4.58 -23.05
C ASN A 9 18.99 -3.48 -22.30
N SER A 10 19.52 -3.07 -21.15
CA SER A 10 18.99 -1.97 -20.33
C SER A 10 18.69 -0.69 -21.12
N ASN A 11 19.50 -0.39 -22.14
CA ASN A 11 19.31 0.80 -22.99
C ASN A 11 17.99 0.76 -23.79
N GLU A 12 17.40 -0.42 -24.01
CA GLU A 12 16.11 -0.56 -24.69
C GLU A 12 14.93 -0.08 -23.84
N ILE A 13 15.07 -0.08 -22.50
CA ILE A 13 13.98 0.30 -21.58
C ILE A 13 14.15 1.66 -20.93
N ASP A 14 15.32 2.30 -21.10
CA ASP A 14 15.66 3.59 -20.51
C ASP A 14 14.67 4.71 -20.91
N LYS A 15 13.98 4.54 -22.04
CA LYS A 15 12.91 5.45 -22.51
C LYS A 15 11.57 5.26 -21.80
N ILE A 16 11.34 4.09 -21.22
CA ILE A 16 10.06 3.67 -20.63
C ILE A 16 10.11 3.86 -19.10
N ILE A 17 11.24 3.51 -18.48
CA ILE A 17 11.45 3.65 -17.05
C ILE A 17 12.77 4.35 -16.76
N LYS A 18 12.83 5.13 -15.69
CA LYS A 18 14.09 5.71 -15.21
C LYS A 18 14.95 4.61 -14.62
N LEU A 19 16.00 4.22 -15.33
CA LEU A 19 16.96 3.26 -14.83
C LEU A 19 17.99 3.92 -13.92
N PRO A 20 18.35 3.29 -12.79
CA PRO A 20 19.47 3.73 -11.99
C PRO A 20 20.78 3.56 -12.78
N GLN A 21 21.75 4.44 -12.50
CA GLN A 21 22.97 4.57 -13.30
C GLN A 21 23.79 3.27 -13.37
N ASN A 22 23.74 2.46 -12.33
CA ASN A 22 24.43 1.17 -12.22
C ASN A 22 23.87 0.08 -13.15
N LEU A 23 22.65 0.23 -13.65
CA LEU A 23 22.01 -0.74 -14.54
C LEU A 23 22.10 -0.35 -16.02
N LYS A 24 22.71 0.80 -16.36
CA LYS A 24 22.89 1.24 -17.75
C LYS A 24 23.95 0.41 -18.47
N ASN A 25 23.79 0.22 -19.77
CA ASN A 25 24.68 -0.56 -20.64
C ASN A 25 24.90 -2.02 -20.20
N GLN A 26 24.00 -2.57 -19.39
CA GLN A 26 24.03 -3.95 -18.94
C GLN A 26 22.92 -4.77 -19.59
N ARG A 27 23.13 -6.09 -19.67
CA ARG A 27 22.06 -7.05 -19.92
C ARG A 27 21.28 -7.24 -18.64
N VAL A 28 19.98 -6.98 -18.70
CA VAL A 28 19.06 -7.04 -17.56
C VAL A 28 17.92 -7.98 -17.85
N GLU A 29 17.31 -8.50 -16.81
CA GLU A 29 16.09 -9.29 -16.89
C GLU A 29 14.90 -8.39 -16.56
N VAL A 30 13.88 -8.42 -17.43
CA VAL A 30 12.61 -7.72 -17.21
C VAL A 30 11.52 -8.74 -16.96
N LEU A 31 10.80 -8.52 -15.86
CA LEU A 31 9.62 -9.26 -15.43
C LEU A 31 8.42 -8.32 -15.47
N ILE A 32 7.41 -8.68 -16.25
CA ILE A 32 6.15 -7.95 -16.34
C ILE A 32 5.07 -8.81 -15.70
N LEU A 33 4.45 -8.26 -14.66
CA LEU A 33 3.43 -8.92 -13.86
C LEU A 33 2.13 -8.12 -13.97
N PRO A 34 0.97 -8.78 -14.13
CA PRO A 34 -0.31 -8.09 -14.03
C PRO A 34 -0.48 -7.52 -12.62
N ILE A 35 -0.92 -6.28 -12.53
CA ILE A 35 -1.37 -5.69 -11.27
C ILE A 35 -2.86 -5.99 -11.17
N ASN A 36 -3.25 -6.76 -10.15
CA ASN A 36 -4.65 -6.84 -9.76
C ASN A 36 -4.90 -5.66 -8.81
N ASP A 37 -5.60 -4.64 -9.30
CA ASP A 37 -6.15 -3.55 -8.48
C ASP A 37 -7.36 -4.04 -7.67
N ASP A 38 -7.31 -5.26 -7.13
CA ASP A 38 -8.23 -5.68 -6.08
C ASP A 38 -7.83 -4.86 -4.85
N GLU A 39 -8.38 -3.66 -4.82
CA GLU A 39 -8.46 -2.65 -3.78
C GLU A 39 -7.50 -2.92 -2.63
N LYS A 40 -6.56 -1.99 -2.40
CA LYS A 40 -6.10 -1.74 -1.04
C LYS A 40 -7.35 -1.58 -0.19
N LYS A 41 -7.80 -2.66 0.47
CA LYS A 41 -8.86 -2.62 1.46
C LYS A 41 -8.45 -1.46 2.34
N LYS A 42 -9.23 -0.38 2.33
CA LYS A 42 -9.14 0.60 3.41
C LYS A 42 -9.24 -0.27 4.65
N GLU A 43 -8.16 -0.40 5.42
CA GLU A 43 -8.23 -1.12 6.68
C GLU A 43 -9.38 -0.44 7.42
N ASN A 44 -10.45 -1.21 7.65
CA ASN A 44 -11.57 -0.70 8.43
C ASN A 44 -10.96 -0.32 9.77
N PHE A 45 -11.03 0.96 10.12
CA PHE A 45 -10.50 1.45 11.38
C PHE A 45 -11.07 0.58 12.50
N ASN A 46 -10.20 -0.19 13.17
CA ASN A 46 -10.56 -1.00 14.31
C ASN A 46 -10.15 -0.23 15.58
N PRO A 47 -11.10 0.34 16.32
CA PRO A 47 -10.79 1.09 17.53
C PRO A 47 -10.05 0.24 18.59
N GLU A 48 -10.24 -1.07 18.57
CA GLU A 48 -9.63 -2.02 19.51
C GLU A 48 -8.09 -2.07 19.41
N ASP A 49 -7.54 -1.81 18.23
CA ASP A 49 -6.08 -1.84 18.00
C ASP A 49 -5.35 -0.71 18.76
N PHE A 50 -6.08 0.31 19.19
CA PHE A 50 -5.56 1.47 19.91
C PHE A 50 -5.83 1.44 21.42
N THR A 51 -6.48 0.39 21.94
CA THR A 51 -6.85 0.25 23.37
C THR A 51 -5.64 0.37 24.30
N ASN A 52 -4.55 -0.33 23.97
CA ASN A 52 -3.31 -0.31 24.76
C ASN A 52 -2.60 1.05 24.75
N ILE A 53 -2.85 1.86 23.72
CA ILE A 53 -2.23 3.17 23.54
C ILE A 53 -3.03 4.25 24.27
N LEU A 54 -4.36 4.11 24.31
CA LEU A 54 -5.28 5.11 24.84
C LEU A 54 -5.73 4.85 26.29
N ASP A 55 -5.30 3.75 26.93
CA ASP A 55 -5.73 3.31 28.27
C ASP A 55 -7.28 3.28 28.42
N ILE A 56 -7.96 3.02 27.30
CA ILE A 56 -9.43 2.96 27.24
C ILE A 56 -9.84 1.56 27.67
N LYS A 57 -10.53 1.47 28.82
CA LYS A 57 -11.03 0.20 29.36
C LYS A 57 -12.32 -0.27 28.69
N ASP A 58 -13.13 0.66 28.19
CA ASP A 58 -14.43 0.36 27.58
C ASP A 58 -14.68 1.24 26.34
N VAL A 59 -14.29 0.69 25.20
CA VAL A 59 -14.24 1.39 23.91
C VAL A 59 -15.64 1.81 23.43
N GLU A 60 -16.67 1.00 23.70
CA GLU A 60 -18.03 1.27 23.23
C GLU A 60 -18.64 2.49 23.91
N THR A 61 -18.43 2.63 25.23
CA THR A 61 -18.96 3.74 26.02
C THR A 61 -18.29 5.07 25.63
N GLU A 62 -16.96 5.06 25.42
CA GLU A 62 -16.21 6.26 24.97
C GLU A 62 -16.61 6.69 23.56
N LEU A 63 -16.74 5.75 22.62
CA LEU A 63 -17.20 6.06 21.26
C LEU A 63 -18.62 6.64 21.28
N LYS A 64 -19.48 6.16 22.17
CA LYS A 64 -20.83 6.70 22.36
C LYS A 64 -20.80 8.12 22.91
N ILE A 65 -19.98 8.39 23.93
CA ILE A 65 -19.80 9.74 24.48
C ILE A 65 -19.32 10.70 23.39
N MET A 66 -18.28 10.31 22.64
CA MET A 66 -17.75 11.13 21.55
C MET A 66 -18.81 11.42 20.48
N ARG A 67 -19.62 10.43 20.08
CA ARG A 67 -20.72 10.65 19.12
C ARG A 67 -21.77 11.61 19.69
N ASP A 68 -22.19 11.39 20.93
CA ASP A 68 -23.24 12.18 21.59
C ASP A 68 -22.77 13.63 21.87
N GLU A 69 -21.47 13.88 22.00
CA GLU A 69 -20.88 15.22 22.09
C GLU A 69 -20.85 15.94 20.73
N TRP A 70 -20.53 15.21 19.66
CA TRP A 70 -20.51 15.75 18.30
C TRP A 70 -21.91 16.10 17.79
N GLU A 71 -22.95 15.37 18.19
CA GLU A 71 -24.36 15.66 17.84
C GLU A 71 -24.97 16.84 18.61
N ARG A 72 -24.29 17.36 19.64
CA ARG A 72 -24.75 18.52 20.43
C ARG A 72 -24.29 19.88 19.88
N ILE A 73 -23.42 19.91 18.86
CA ILE A 73 -22.92 21.11 18.20
C ILE A 73 -23.71 21.35 16.91
#